data_AF-A0A328EBQ9-F1
#
_entry.id   AF-A0A328EBQ9-F1
#
_cell.length_a   1.000
_cell.length_b   1.000
_cell.length_c   1.000
_cell.angle_alpha   90.00
_cell.angle_beta   90.00
_cell.angle_gamma   90.00
#
_symmetry.space_group_name_H-M   'P 1'
#
loop_
_entity.id
_entity.type
_entity.pdbx_description
1 polymer ?
#
loop_
_entity_poly.entity_id
_entity_poly.type
_entity_poly.pdbx_seq_one_letter_code
_entity_poly.pdbx_strand_id
1 'polypeptide(L)'
;MPHQHLEETHEADFLNDLLLEAGFDPQKDDFEELKSDIEPILMDRIMMKVFETLSPAQRKDIMKLFDAGKEAEALEKIENLIPNYDDFLAQIFEDFRDEYLRNLDIED
;
A
#
# COMPACT_ATOMS: atom_id res chain seq x y z
N MET A 1 20.02 0.55 10.07
CA MET A 1 18.71 0.06 9.61
C MET A 1 17.96 1.24 9.03
N PRO A 2 17.99 1.49 7.70
CA PRO A 2 17.33 2.65 7.11
C PRO A 2 16.03 2.35 6.34
N HIS A 3 15.61 1.09 6.18
CA HIS A 3 14.52 0.75 5.24
C HIS A 3 13.10 0.91 5.80
N GLN A 4 12.88 0.80 7.13
CA GLN A 4 11.52 0.94 7.71
C GLN A 4 10.95 2.37 7.65
N HIS A 5 11.79 3.39 7.53
CA HIS A 5 11.32 4.79 7.54
C HIS A 5 10.85 5.29 6.16
N LEU A 6 11.21 4.59 5.07
CA LEU A 6 10.87 4.99 3.71
C LEU A 6 9.45 4.53 3.33
N GLU A 7 9.02 3.33 3.73
CA GLU A 7 7.65 2.84 3.47
C GLU A 7 6.61 3.71 4.21
N GLU A 8 6.80 3.98 5.50
CA GLU A 8 5.87 4.82 6.28
C GLU A 8 5.75 6.26 5.75
N THR A 9 6.81 6.82 5.16
CA THR A 9 6.77 8.19 4.61
C THR A 9 6.12 8.22 3.23
N HIS A 10 6.43 7.27 2.36
CA HIS A 10 5.82 7.20 1.03
C HIS A 10 4.31 6.89 1.07
N GLU A 11 3.88 6.02 1.99
CA GLU A 11 2.46 5.68 2.16
C GLU A 11 1.66 6.82 2.80
N ALA A 12 2.19 7.44 3.85
CA ALA A 12 1.54 8.58 4.50
C ALA A 12 1.42 9.78 3.54
N ASP A 13 2.46 10.04 2.74
CA ASP A 13 2.43 11.09 1.72
C ASP A 13 1.40 10.78 0.62
N PHE A 14 1.33 9.51 0.17
CA PHE A 14 0.34 9.08 -0.83
C PHE A 14 -1.11 9.27 -0.36
N LEU A 15 -1.47 8.80 0.84
CA LEU A 15 -2.85 8.90 1.32
C LEU A 15 -3.26 10.36 1.58
N ASN A 16 -2.34 11.20 2.04
CA ASN A 16 -2.60 12.65 2.14
C ASN A 16 -2.90 13.28 0.78
N ASP A 17 -2.07 12.99 -0.23
CA ASP A 17 -2.26 13.52 -1.58
C ASP A 17 -3.56 13.01 -2.20
N LEU A 18 -3.89 11.72 -2.02
CA LEU A 18 -5.14 11.12 -2.48
C LEU A 18 -6.37 11.83 -1.90
N LEU A 19 -6.38 12.09 -0.59
CA LEU A 19 -7.50 12.74 0.07
C LEU A 19 -7.66 14.20 -0.37
N LEU A 20 -6.56 14.92 -0.55
CA LEU A 20 -6.60 16.29 -1.09
C LEU A 20 -7.17 16.32 -2.51
N GLU A 21 -6.80 15.37 -3.35
CA GLU A 21 -7.32 15.26 -4.72
C GLU A 21 -8.78 14.83 -4.79
N ALA A 22 -9.20 13.98 -3.85
CA ALA A 22 -10.59 13.61 -3.66
C ALA A 22 -11.47 14.79 -3.16
N GLY A 23 -10.86 15.93 -2.82
CA GLY A 23 -11.55 17.16 -2.43
C GLY A 23 -11.78 17.31 -0.93
N PHE A 24 -11.18 16.44 -0.10
CA PHE A 24 -11.22 16.59 1.36
C PHE A 24 -10.34 17.77 1.81
N ASP A 25 -10.80 18.48 2.84
CA ASP A 25 -10.10 19.61 3.44
C ASP A 25 -9.50 19.19 4.79
N PRO A 26 -8.16 19.17 4.95
CA PRO A 26 -7.51 18.75 6.19
C PRO A 26 -7.82 19.63 7.40
N GLN A 27 -8.46 20.80 7.21
CA GLN A 27 -8.93 21.65 8.30
C GLN A 27 -10.38 21.36 8.72
N LYS A 28 -11.15 20.67 7.88
CA LYS A 28 -12.59 20.39 8.13
C LYS A 28 -12.88 18.90 8.31
N ASP A 29 -12.15 18.06 7.59
CA ASP A 29 -12.33 16.63 7.55
C ASP A 29 -11.27 15.95 8.42
N ASP A 30 -11.64 14.83 9.03
CA ASP A 30 -10.72 14.05 9.86
C ASP A 30 -9.85 13.16 8.95
N PHE A 31 -8.72 13.72 8.51
CA PHE A 31 -7.75 13.00 7.66
C PHE A 31 -7.20 11.75 8.35
N GLU A 32 -7.10 11.72 9.68
CA GLU A 32 -6.57 10.55 10.38
C GLU A 32 -7.60 9.42 10.41
N GLU A 33 -8.88 9.73 10.61
CA GLU A 33 -9.98 8.76 10.46
C GLU A 33 -10.07 8.24 9.02
N LEU A 34 -10.06 9.14 8.03
CA LEU A 34 -10.12 8.76 6.62
C LEU A 34 -8.94 7.89 6.18
N LYS A 35 -7.72 8.21 6.62
CA LYS A 35 -6.55 7.36 6.37
C LYS A 35 -6.69 6.00 7.04
N SER A 36 -7.13 5.96 8.31
CA SER A 36 -7.31 4.71 9.03
C SER A 36 -8.33 3.78 8.35
N ASP A 37 -9.28 4.33 7.59
CA ASP A 37 -10.24 3.56 6.80
C ASP A 37 -9.65 3.08 5.46
N ILE A 38 -8.80 3.88 4.82
CA ILE A 38 -8.25 3.60 3.47
C ILE A 38 -6.98 2.74 3.54
N GLU A 39 -6.11 2.96 4.54
CA GLU A 39 -4.83 2.27 4.73
C GLU A 39 -4.96 0.74 4.71
N PRO A 40 -5.92 0.09 5.43
CA PRO A 40 -6.08 -1.36 5.36
C PRO A 40 -6.42 -1.86 3.95
N ILE A 41 -7.20 -1.09 3.18
CA ILE A 41 -7.62 -1.44 1.82
C ILE A 41 -6.42 -1.33 0.86
N LEU A 42 -5.62 -0.28 1.01
CA LEU A 42 -4.39 -0.10 0.26
C LEU A 42 -3.40 -1.24 0.55
N MET A 43 -3.19 -1.56 1.82
CA MET A 43 -2.30 -2.65 2.25
C MET A 43 -2.76 -4.01 1.73
N ASP A 44 -4.06 -4.31 1.79
CA ASP A 44 -4.63 -5.53 1.19
C ASP A 44 -4.38 -5.59 -0.32
N ARG A 45 -4.50 -4.46 -1.03
CA ARG A 45 -4.23 -4.36 -2.48
C ARG A 45 -2.76 -4.64 -2.79
N ILE A 46 -1.84 -4.04 -2.05
CA ILE A 46 -0.39 -4.28 -2.19
C ILE A 46 -0.09 -5.76 -1.97
N MET A 47 -0.57 -6.32 -0.86
CA MET A 47 -0.33 -7.73 -0.52
C MET A 47 -0.91 -8.70 -1.55
N MET A 48 -2.11 -8.41 -2.07
CA MET A 48 -2.71 -9.20 -3.14
C MET A 48 -1.84 -9.18 -4.40
N LYS A 49 -1.37 -8.01 -4.83
CA LYS A 49 -0.52 -7.84 -6.02
C LYS A 49 0.85 -8.50 -5.84
N VAL A 50 1.44 -8.38 -4.66
CA VAL A 50 2.68 -9.07 -4.28
C VAL A 50 2.46 -10.57 -4.44
N PHE A 51 1.39 -11.12 -3.85
CA PHE A 51 1.13 -12.54 -3.99
C PHE A 51 0.85 -12.94 -5.43
N GLU A 52 0.04 -12.21 -6.21
CA GLU A 52 -0.17 -12.47 -7.64
C GLU A 52 1.15 -12.61 -8.41
N THR A 53 2.12 -11.77 -8.11
CA THR A 53 3.44 -11.73 -8.74
C THR A 53 4.33 -12.90 -8.32
N LEU A 54 4.29 -13.29 -7.05
CA LEU A 54 5.13 -14.36 -6.51
C LEU A 54 4.64 -15.75 -6.93
N SER A 55 5.59 -16.68 -7.14
CA SER A 55 5.28 -18.11 -7.33
C SER A 55 4.72 -18.75 -6.05
N PRO A 56 3.98 -19.86 -6.13
CA PRO A 56 3.43 -20.53 -4.94
C PRO A 56 4.48 -20.91 -3.88
N ALA A 57 5.69 -21.27 -4.30
CA ALA A 57 6.79 -21.57 -3.38
C ALA A 57 7.28 -20.32 -2.64
N GLN A 58 7.45 -19.20 -3.35
CA GLN A 58 7.81 -17.91 -2.76
C GLN A 58 6.72 -17.41 -1.79
N ARG A 59 5.44 -17.48 -2.18
CA ARG A 59 4.30 -17.12 -1.31
C ARG A 59 4.34 -17.88 0.00
N LYS A 60 4.55 -19.21 -0.07
CA LYS A 60 4.63 -20.06 1.12
C LYS A 60 5.78 -19.68 2.05
N ASP A 61 6.92 -19.28 1.50
CA ASP A 61 8.06 -18.87 2.32
C ASP A 61 7.87 -17.49 2.95
N ILE A 62 7.21 -16.57 2.25
CA ILE A 62 6.79 -15.28 2.81
C ILE A 62 5.75 -15.46 3.92
N MET A 63 4.72 -16.30 3.71
CA MET A 63 3.70 -16.58 4.72
C MET A 63 4.28 -17.14 6.02
N LYS A 64 5.30 -18.00 5.94
CA LYS A 64 5.99 -18.50 7.16
C LYS A 64 6.66 -17.38 7.97
N LEU A 65 7.13 -16.32 7.32
CA LEU A 65 7.76 -15.18 8.00
C LEU A 65 6.69 -14.35 8.71
N PHE A 66 5.55 -14.11 8.06
CA PHE A 66 4.39 -13.49 8.70
C PHE A 66 3.86 -14.31 9.87
N ASP A 67 3.66 -15.62 9.72
CA ASP A 67 3.22 -16.52 10.79
C ASP A 67 4.19 -16.54 11.99
N ALA A 68 5.46 -16.22 11.76
CA ALA A 68 6.51 -16.15 12.77
C ALA A 68 6.67 -14.75 13.39
N GLY A 69 5.82 -13.77 13.03
CA GLY A 69 5.92 -12.37 13.49
C GLY A 69 7.20 -11.67 13.01
N LYS A 70 7.70 -12.04 11.83
CA LYS A 70 8.90 -11.47 11.21
C LYS A 70 8.50 -10.61 10.00
N GLU A 71 7.63 -9.61 10.20
CA GLU A 71 7.12 -8.80 9.08
C GLU A 71 8.26 -8.08 8.32
N ALA A 72 9.22 -7.50 9.04
CA ALA A 72 10.36 -6.81 8.41
C ALA A 72 11.19 -7.72 7.50
N GLU A 73 11.44 -8.97 7.92
CA GLU A 73 12.15 -9.96 7.08
C GLU A 73 11.29 -10.40 5.89
N ALA A 74 9.96 -10.44 6.05
CA ALA A 74 9.04 -10.77 4.98
C ALA A 74 9.04 -9.67 3.90
N LEU A 75 8.97 -8.40 4.30
CA LEU A 75 8.99 -7.23 3.42
C LEU A 75 10.32 -7.10 2.68
N GLU A 76 11.46 -7.18 3.38
CA GLU A 76 12.79 -7.19 2.74
C GLU A 76 12.90 -8.32 1.71
N LYS A 77 12.32 -9.48 2.01
CA LYS A 77 12.32 -10.61 1.07
C LYS A 77 11.42 -10.36 -0.13
N ILE A 78 10.27 -9.70 0.04
CA ILE A 78 9.38 -9.31 -1.07
C ILE A 78 10.11 -8.33 -2.00
N GLU A 79 10.71 -7.28 -1.46
CA GLU A 79 11.48 -6.27 -2.20
C GLU A 79 12.57 -6.92 -3.07
N ASN A 80 13.29 -7.91 -2.52
CA ASN A 80 14.32 -8.64 -3.25
C ASN A 80 13.78 -9.64 -4.30
N LEU A 81 12.54 -10.09 -4.17
CA LEU A 81 11.94 -11.07 -5.09
C LEU A 81 11.23 -10.43 -6.28
N ILE A 82 10.79 -9.17 -6.14
CA ILE A 82 10.08 -8.43 -7.18
C ILE A 82 11.08 -7.50 -7.89
N PRO A 83 11.39 -7.72 -9.19
CA PRO A 83 12.22 -6.81 -9.95
C PRO A 83 11.56 -5.43 -10.04
N ASN A 84 12.35 -4.36 -9.86
CA ASN A 84 11.87 -2.98 -9.84
C ASN A 84 10.69 -2.77 -8.87
N TYR A 85 10.89 -3.16 -7.60
CA TYR A 85 9.87 -3.05 -6.56
C TYR A 85 9.26 -1.63 -6.45
N ASP A 86 10.06 -0.59 -6.61
CA ASP A 86 9.60 0.80 -6.61
C ASP A 86 8.58 1.09 -7.72
N ASP A 87 8.88 0.70 -8.97
CA ASP A 87 7.96 0.87 -10.11
C ASP A 87 6.70 0.01 -9.92
N PHE A 88 6.85 -1.18 -9.34
CA PHE A 88 5.74 -2.07 -9.02
C PHE A 88 4.79 -1.43 -7.99
N LEU A 89 5.32 -0.83 -6.92
CA LEU A 89 4.52 -0.12 -5.92
C LEU A 89 3.87 1.13 -6.51
N ALA A 90 4.62 1.92 -7.31
CA ALA A 90 4.10 3.11 -7.96
C ALA A 90 2.87 2.80 -8.83
N GLN A 91 2.91 1.70 -9.59
CA GLN A 91 1.76 1.27 -10.40
C GLN A 91 0.54 0.91 -9.53
N ILE A 92 0.75 0.26 -8.38
CA ILE A 92 -0.36 -0.09 -7.46
C ILE A 92 -0.99 1.16 -6.89
N PHE A 93 -0.17 2.16 -6.52
CA PHE A 93 -0.64 3.45 -6.02
C PHE A 93 -1.43 4.23 -7.07
N GLU A 94 -0.94 4.28 -8.32
CA GLU A 94 -1.66 4.89 -9.44
C GLU A 94 -3.00 4.20 -9.69
N ASP A 95 -3.00 2.86 -9.79
CA ASP A 95 -4.23 2.08 -10.00
C ASP A 95 -5.24 2.30 -8.87
N PHE A 96 -4.78 2.32 -7.61
CA PHE A 96 -5.62 2.54 -6.44
C PHE A 96 -6.21 3.94 -6.43
N ARG A 97 -5.39 4.96 -6.73
CA ARG A 97 -5.81 6.36 -6.83
C ARG A 97 -6.90 6.53 -7.89
N ASP A 98 -6.68 6.01 -9.09
CA ASP A 98 -7.65 6.09 -10.19
C ASP A 98 -8.98 5.39 -9.84
N GLU A 99 -8.92 4.23 -9.19
CA GLU A 99 -10.12 3.51 -8.72
C GLU A 99 -10.85 4.30 -7.62
N TYR A 100 -10.13 4.83 -6.64
CA TYR A 100 -10.70 5.59 -5.53
C TYR A 100 -11.41 6.86 -6.01
N LEU A 101 -10.73 7.69 -6.81
CA LEU A 101 -11.30 8.94 -7.33
C LEU A 101 -12.50 8.68 -8.24
N ARG A 102 -12.44 7.65 -9.10
CA ARG A 102 -13.58 7.28 -9.96
C ARG A 102 -14.79 6.84 -9.16
N ASN A 103 -14.60 6.12 -8.06
CA ASN A 103 -15.72 5.64 -7.24
C ASN A 103 -16.41 6.81 -6.51
N LEU A 104 -15.67 7.85 -6.12
CA LEU A 104 -16.24 9.08 -5.57
C LEU A 104 -17.09 9.84 -6.61
N ASP A 105 -16.61 9.94 -7.85
CA ASP A 105 -17.34 10.61 -8.94
C ASP A 105 -18.68 9.92 -9.33
N ILE A 106 -18.88 8.66 -8.93
CA ILE A 106 -20.11 7.91 -9.23
C ILE A 106 -21.20 8.15 -8.17
N GLU A 107 -20.86 8.71 -7.01
CA GLU A 107 -21.81 8.97 -5.92
C GLU A 107 -22.52 10.34 -5.98
N ASP A 108 -22.25 11.16 -7.02
CA ASP A 108 -22.94 12.43 -7.35
C ASP A 108 -23.99 12.29 -8.48
#